data_AF-L0RWL3-F1
#
_entry.id   AF-L0RWL3-F1
#
_cell.length_a   1.000
_cell.length_b   1.000
_cell.length_c   1.000
_cell.angle_alpha   90.00
_cell.angle_beta   90.00
_cell.angle_gamma   90.00
#
_symmetry.space_group_name_H-M   'P 1'
#
loop_
_entity.id
_entity.type
_entity.pdbx_description
1 polymer ?
#
loop_
_entity_poly.entity_id
_entity_poly.type
_entity_poly.pdbx_seq_one_letter_code
_entity_poly.pdbx_strand_id
1 'polypeptide(L)'
;MSKYKKIFSGLGLLSISTLIGASVVACANKKPKASDSSAEAIDQNNNQGNSTTPKDGENTPGNPTPETPKTPEKTPQQGDGSSNENSGNTNETDKKDKPGEGMKKEPEKDKKNEGGTQNNNGENSNEMTPKVTVEAKSMELTKFVDEKFKYPANIDSSNETKTYLKSKVTEIKDKKDATDEEKLKQLDELEKTFIEYSSKIEKYSKILEKGFELDANFPKDNKNGLNNRLSKLFSNDTEKKFTEEELIWQIYETIRPKGFEAKVNKYAIISQEERNKFITDSGITKIAADKKTTHGLNVDQLQEKINKMAETVILVAKKAADLNADKIMYKDDMKSEKPTELIKKIKSFTMKATTITEVDDIIAKIKDVVTKVKDIIKNANGKETEFKKKIDGLEADSLDQVKTQLDKIKAELTKEMS
;
A
#
# COMPACT_ATOMS: atom_id res chain seq x y z
N MET A 1 -67.04 9.10 39.86
CA MET A 1 -66.47 10.46 39.66
C MET A 1 -65.03 10.24 39.16
N SER A 2 -64.56 10.67 37.97
CA SER A 2 -64.55 12.00 37.30
C SER A 2 -63.60 13.00 37.99
N LYS A 3 -62.61 13.67 37.35
CA LYS A 3 -62.08 13.73 35.95
C LYS A 3 -60.52 13.51 36.02
N TYR A 4 -59.57 13.75 35.09
CA TYR A 4 -59.35 14.52 33.83
C TYR A 4 -58.56 13.62 32.81
N LYS A 5 -58.10 13.92 31.57
CA LYS A 5 -57.56 15.09 30.80
C LYS A 5 -56.12 15.51 31.23
N LYS A 6 -55.08 15.68 30.39
CA LYS A 6 -54.82 16.01 28.95
C LYS A 6 -53.56 15.23 28.42
N ILE A 7 -53.03 15.32 27.17
CA ILE A 7 -53.54 15.32 25.75
C ILE A 7 -52.33 15.15 24.75
N PHE A 8 -52.54 14.47 23.61
CA PHE A 8 -51.78 14.41 22.32
C PHE A 8 -50.27 14.76 22.19
N SER A 9 -49.51 13.81 21.60
CA SER A 9 -48.84 13.92 20.27
C SER A 9 -48.42 12.50 19.80
N GLY A 10 -48.25 12.16 18.51
CA GLY A 10 -48.60 12.82 17.25
C GLY A 10 -48.19 11.89 16.08
N LEU A 11 -49.14 11.30 15.37
CA LEU A 11 -48.87 10.21 14.40
C LEU A 11 -48.35 10.76 13.05
N GLY A 12 -47.11 10.45 12.69
CA GLY A 12 -46.50 10.84 11.42
C GLY A 12 -46.14 9.63 10.55
N LEU A 13 -46.82 9.46 9.41
CA LEU A 13 -46.45 8.47 8.41
C LEU A 13 -45.20 8.92 7.65
N LEU A 14 -44.31 7.98 7.31
CA LEU A 14 -43.37 8.13 6.21
C LEU A 14 -43.63 7.02 5.19
N SER A 15 -44.09 7.41 4.00
CA SER A 15 -44.45 6.50 2.91
C SER A 15 -43.22 5.91 2.23
N ILE A 16 -43.16 4.58 2.10
CA ILE A 16 -42.18 3.90 1.27
C ILE A 16 -42.64 3.98 -0.19
N SER A 17 -41.90 4.70 -1.03
CA SER A 17 -42.09 4.73 -2.48
C SER A 17 -40.81 4.25 -3.16
N THR A 18 -40.85 3.04 -3.69
CA THR A 18 -39.77 2.41 -4.46
C THR A 18 -40.21 2.22 -5.91
N LEU A 19 -39.22 1.99 -6.80
CA LEU A 19 -39.27 1.09 -7.97
C LEU A 19 -39.34 1.75 -9.38
N ILE A 20 -38.22 1.61 -10.12
CA ILE A 20 -38.05 1.27 -11.57
C ILE A 20 -38.89 2.04 -12.63
N GLY A 21 -38.34 2.52 -13.75
CA GLY A 21 -36.97 2.41 -14.30
C GLY A 21 -36.98 2.40 -15.85
N ALA A 22 -36.11 1.57 -16.45
CA ALA A 22 -35.92 1.31 -17.90
C ALA A 22 -35.14 2.36 -18.73
N SER A 23 -34.56 1.87 -19.84
CA SER A 23 -33.62 2.57 -20.74
C SER A 23 -34.21 2.69 -22.15
N VAL A 24 -33.61 3.50 -23.04
CA VAL A 24 -33.16 3.08 -24.40
C VAL A 24 -32.48 4.22 -25.19
N VAL A 25 -31.55 3.81 -26.05
CA VAL A 25 -30.69 4.56 -26.99
C VAL A 25 -31.44 5.44 -28.01
N ALA A 26 -30.90 6.63 -28.31
CA ALA A 26 -30.95 7.25 -29.65
C ALA A 26 -29.83 8.31 -29.83
N CYS A 27 -29.36 8.50 -31.07
CA CYS A 27 -28.33 9.49 -31.43
C CYS A 27 -28.96 10.79 -31.98
N ALA A 28 -28.31 11.95 -31.81
CA ALA A 28 -27.96 12.86 -32.92
C ALA A 28 -27.34 14.21 -32.49
N ASN A 29 -26.38 14.65 -33.30
CA ASN A 29 -25.77 15.98 -33.44
C ASN A 29 -26.58 17.22 -32.95
N LYS A 30 -25.91 18.08 -32.18
CA LYS A 30 -25.87 19.55 -32.43
C LYS A 30 -24.64 20.21 -31.82
N LYS A 31 -23.90 20.97 -32.63
CA LYS A 31 -22.90 21.95 -32.18
C LYS A 31 -23.61 23.22 -31.69
N PRO A 32 -22.97 23.98 -30.78
CA PRO A 32 -22.66 25.38 -31.13
C PRO A 32 -21.20 25.60 -31.53
N LYS A 33 -20.92 26.77 -32.14
CA LYS A 33 -19.57 27.32 -32.33
C LYS A 33 -19.31 28.42 -31.30
N ALA A 34 -18.04 28.80 -31.15
CA ALA A 34 -17.57 29.85 -30.26
C ALA A 34 -18.05 31.27 -30.65
N SER A 35 -17.91 32.19 -29.69
CA SER A 35 -17.68 33.62 -29.90
C SER A 35 -16.69 34.10 -28.84
N ASP A 36 -15.71 34.89 -29.24
CA ASP A 36 -14.60 35.38 -28.40
C ASP A 36 -15.01 36.55 -27.48
N SER A 37 -14.22 36.85 -26.44
CA SER A 37 -13.56 38.17 -26.31
C SER A 37 -12.58 38.27 -25.11
N SER A 38 -11.41 38.85 -25.38
CA SER A 38 -10.55 39.71 -24.54
C SER A 38 -10.56 39.60 -22.99
N ALA A 39 -9.39 39.21 -22.46
CA ALA A 39 -8.58 39.90 -21.44
C ALA A 39 -9.23 40.80 -20.37
N GLU A 40 -8.86 40.57 -19.10
CA GLU A 40 -7.79 41.37 -18.45
C GLU A 40 -7.13 40.60 -17.28
N ALA A 41 -6.06 41.12 -16.71
CA ALA A 41 -5.22 40.42 -15.74
C ALA A 41 -5.48 40.84 -14.29
N ILE A 42 -5.53 39.87 -13.37
CA ILE A 42 -5.34 40.10 -11.92
C ILE A 42 -4.37 39.04 -11.40
N ASP A 43 -3.24 39.48 -10.87
CA ASP A 43 -2.29 38.66 -10.13
C ASP A 43 -2.68 38.64 -8.64
N GLN A 44 -3.05 37.47 -8.11
CA GLN A 44 -3.25 37.26 -6.68
C GLN A 44 -2.71 35.90 -6.21
N ASN A 45 -1.42 35.91 -5.89
CA ASN A 45 -0.86 35.11 -4.79
C ASN A 45 -1.80 35.12 -3.56
N ASN A 46 -2.19 33.94 -3.06
CA ASN A 46 -2.71 33.79 -1.70
C ASN A 46 -2.19 32.53 -1.02
N ASN A 47 -0.98 32.63 -0.46
CA ASN A 47 -0.44 31.66 0.49
C ASN A 47 -0.92 31.99 1.93
N GLN A 48 -2.02 31.37 2.37
CA GLN A 48 -2.45 31.41 3.78
C GLN A 48 -2.66 30.00 4.36
N GLY A 49 -1.63 29.52 5.06
CA GLY A 49 -1.81 28.45 6.06
C GLY A 49 -2.41 29.03 7.34
N ASN A 50 -3.38 28.33 7.94
CA ASN A 50 -3.95 28.72 9.22
C ASN A 50 -3.38 27.82 10.34
N SER A 51 -2.63 28.43 11.27
CA SER A 51 -2.10 27.77 12.47
C SER A 51 -2.59 28.51 13.69
N THR A 52 -3.49 27.89 14.46
CA THR A 52 -4.11 28.50 15.65
C THR A 52 -3.55 27.90 16.93
N THR A 53 -2.55 28.56 17.52
CA THR A 53 -2.14 28.31 18.90
C THR A 53 -3.16 28.94 19.85
N PRO A 54 -3.71 28.20 20.84
CA PRO A 54 -4.63 28.79 21.83
C PRO A 54 -3.89 29.73 22.79
N LYS A 55 -4.66 30.58 23.48
CA LYS A 55 -4.17 31.41 24.60
C LYS A 55 -4.46 30.74 25.95
N ASP A 56 -3.57 30.92 26.91
CA ASP A 56 -3.80 30.57 28.31
C ASP A 56 -4.91 31.41 28.96
N GLY A 57 -5.56 30.86 29.99
CA GLY A 57 -6.71 31.47 30.64
C GLY A 57 -7.31 30.65 31.79
N GLU A 58 -6.47 30.35 32.80
CA GLU A 58 -6.81 30.21 34.23
C GLU A 58 -8.18 29.62 34.65
N ASN A 59 -8.15 28.46 35.34
CA ASN A 59 -8.91 28.21 36.59
C ASN A 59 -8.58 26.80 37.16
N THR A 60 -8.28 26.71 38.46
CA THR A 60 -8.19 25.43 39.20
C THR A 60 -9.12 25.46 40.42
N PRO A 61 -9.55 24.30 40.94
CA PRO A 61 -9.11 23.99 42.31
C PRO A 61 -8.93 22.48 42.63
N GLY A 62 -8.01 22.17 43.55
CA GLY A 62 -8.22 21.07 44.52
C GLY A 62 -7.54 19.70 44.26
N ASN A 63 -6.30 19.57 44.75
CA ASN A 63 -5.67 18.48 45.55
C ASN A 63 -6.42 17.13 45.83
N PRO A 64 -5.72 16.01 46.19
CA PRO A 64 -4.28 15.90 46.52
C PRO A 64 -3.50 14.71 45.90
N THR A 65 -2.17 14.79 46.03
CA THR A 65 -1.17 13.79 45.61
C THR A 65 -1.01 12.62 46.62
N PRO A 66 -0.81 11.37 46.19
CA PRO A 66 -0.28 10.28 47.02
C PRO A 66 1.25 10.33 47.16
N GLU A 67 1.79 9.95 48.32
CA GLU A 67 3.22 10.10 48.67
C GLU A 67 4.15 9.01 48.09
N THR A 68 5.43 9.35 47.92
CA THR A 68 6.50 8.42 47.54
C THR A 68 7.04 7.65 48.76
N PRO A 69 7.01 6.30 48.77
CA PRO A 69 7.67 5.51 49.81
C PRO A 69 9.21 5.65 49.76
N LYS A 70 9.85 5.74 50.93
CA LYS A 70 11.31 5.87 51.07
C LYS A 70 12.01 4.51 51.13
N THR A 71 13.20 4.43 50.55
CA THR A 71 14.14 3.32 50.69
C THR A 71 14.71 3.24 52.11
N PRO A 72 14.99 2.03 52.63
CA PRO A 72 16.03 1.79 53.64
C PRO A 72 17.26 1.13 53.00
N GLU A 73 18.46 1.66 53.27
CA GLU A 73 19.73 1.01 52.94
C GLU A 73 20.14 0.00 54.03
N LYS A 74 20.73 -1.16 53.66
CA LYS A 74 22.18 -1.41 53.86
C LYS A 74 22.66 -2.83 53.43
N THR A 75 23.83 -2.82 52.81
CA THR A 75 24.81 -3.90 52.51
C THR A 75 25.68 -4.23 53.75
N PRO A 76 26.77 -5.06 53.74
CA PRO A 76 27.42 -5.82 52.64
C PRO A 76 27.85 -7.29 52.92
N GLN A 77 28.19 -8.03 51.87
CA GLN A 77 29.38 -8.91 51.68
C GLN A 77 29.30 -9.48 50.25
N GLN A 78 30.25 -9.34 49.31
CA GLN A 78 31.73 -9.41 49.25
C GLN A 78 32.25 -10.80 48.86
N GLY A 79 33.08 -10.84 47.80
CA GLY A 79 33.71 -12.04 47.22
C GLY A 79 34.47 -11.66 45.95
N ASP A 80 35.76 -11.37 46.09
CA ASP A 80 36.61 -10.73 45.05
C ASP A 80 37.43 -11.74 44.23
N GLY A 81 37.94 -11.31 43.05
CA GLY A 81 38.97 -12.01 42.27
C GLY A 81 38.59 -12.39 40.83
N SER A 82 39.29 -12.07 39.73
CA SER A 82 40.25 -11.01 39.31
C SER A 82 41.33 -11.62 38.39
N SER A 83 41.52 -11.04 37.20
CA SER A 83 42.68 -11.17 36.28
C SER A 83 43.02 -12.59 35.71
N ASN A 84 43.83 -12.76 34.65
CA ASN A 84 44.54 -11.78 33.80
C ASN A 84 44.70 -12.23 32.30
N GLU A 85 45.44 -11.43 31.53
CA GLU A 85 45.71 -11.50 30.07
C GLU A 85 46.67 -12.65 29.64
N ASN A 86 46.69 -13.03 28.34
CA ASN A 86 47.73 -12.58 27.35
C ASN A 86 48.03 -13.56 26.16
N SER A 87 48.42 -12.99 25.01
CA SER A 87 49.39 -13.45 23.97
C SER A 87 49.52 -14.93 23.51
N GLY A 88 49.15 -15.20 22.24
CA GLY A 88 50.11 -15.10 21.11
C GLY A 88 50.78 -16.35 20.47
N ASN A 89 51.11 -16.17 19.17
CA ASN A 89 52.07 -16.88 18.28
C ASN A 89 51.89 -18.34 17.79
N THR A 90 51.62 -18.44 16.48
CA THR A 90 52.40 -19.12 15.41
C THR A 90 53.34 -20.31 15.74
N ASN A 91 53.28 -21.37 14.92
CA ASN A 91 54.35 -21.66 13.94
C ASN A 91 54.02 -22.74 12.89
N GLU A 92 54.85 -22.77 11.86
CA GLU A 92 54.99 -23.81 10.82
C GLU A 92 55.67 -25.09 11.42
N THR A 93 56.03 -26.19 10.72
CA THR A 93 56.29 -26.44 9.28
C THR A 93 56.22 -27.94 8.94
N ASP A 94 56.27 -28.24 7.63
CA ASP A 94 57.09 -29.31 7.00
C ASP A 94 56.59 -30.76 6.77
N LYS A 95 56.86 -31.21 5.53
CA LYS A 95 57.26 -32.59 5.08
C LYS A 95 56.25 -33.76 5.19
N LYS A 96 56.25 -34.75 4.29
CA LYS A 96 56.75 -34.93 2.89
C LYS A 96 56.27 -36.30 2.37
N ASP A 97 55.99 -36.49 1.07
CA ASP A 97 56.50 -37.61 0.24
C ASP A 97 55.95 -37.67 -1.21
N LYS A 98 56.49 -38.61 -1.99
CA LYS A 98 56.47 -38.86 -3.46
C LYS A 98 56.78 -40.36 -3.70
N PRO A 99 56.93 -40.94 -4.93
CA PRO A 99 56.81 -40.43 -6.31
C PRO A 99 55.94 -41.33 -7.26
N GLY A 100 56.01 -41.07 -8.59
CA GLY A 100 55.50 -41.91 -9.69
C GLY A 100 55.14 -41.05 -10.91
N GLU A 101 56.08 -40.71 -11.82
CA GLU A 101 56.48 -41.46 -13.04
C GLU A 101 55.38 -41.60 -14.12
N GLY A 102 55.58 -41.18 -15.39
CA GLY A 102 56.69 -40.40 -15.96
C GLY A 102 56.70 -40.31 -17.51
N MET A 103 57.59 -39.45 -18.05
CA MET A 103 58.01 -39.32 -19.47
C MET A 103 56.94 -38.85 -20.50
N LYS A 104 57.29 -38.22 -21.65
CA LYS A 104 58.58 -38.05 -22.38
C LYS A 104 58.63 -36.68 -23.11
N LYS A 105 59.76 -36.32 -23.74
CA LYS A 105 60.03 -34.98 -24.35
C LYS A 105 60.95 -35.06 -25.59
N GLU A 106 61.01 -33.98 -26.38
CA GLU A 106 62.13 -33.58 -27.29
C GLU A 106 62.33 -34.40 -28.61
N PRO A 107 63.10 -33.91 -29.63
CA PRO A 107 64.23 -32.95 -29.58
C PRO A 107 64.23 -31.74 -30.55
N GLU A 108 65.23 -30.86 -30.36
CA GLU A 108 65.58 -29.67 -31.17
C GLU A 108 66.41 -29.97 -32.44
N LYS A 109 66.62 -28.94 -33.29
CA LYS A 109 67.92 -28.68 -33.96
C LYS A 109 68.03 -27.31 -34.65
N ASP A 110 69.19 -26.66 -34.51
CA ASP A 110 69.59 -25.44 -35.23
C ASP A 110 69.94 -25.68 -36.72
N LYS A 111 69.81 -24.62 -37.54
CA LYS A 111 70.90 -24.15 -38.43
C LYS A 111 70.67 -22.72 -38.98
N LYS A 112 71.74 -22.13 -39.53
CA LYS A 112 71.83 -20.72 -39.97
C LYS A 112 71.49 -20.48 -41.45
N ASN A 113 71.23 -19.19 -41.72
CA ASN A 113 71.62 -18.38 -42.88
C ASN A 113 70.68 -18.20 -44.09
N GLU A 114 70.83 -16.98 -44.65
CA GLU A 114 70.58 -16.56 -46.06
C GLU A 114 69.14 -16.45 -46.59
N GLY A 115 68.54 -15.27 -46.34
CA GLY A 115 68.32 -14.27 -47.41
C GLY A 115 67.03 -14.30 -48.24
N GLY A 116 66.29 -13.19 -48.21
CA GLY A 116 65.56 -12.71 -49.41
C GLY A 116 64.11 -12.24 -49.24
N THR A 117 63.88 -10.98 -49.64
CA THR A 117 62.61 -10.42 -50.16
C THR A 117 61.52 -10.03 -49.14
N GLN A 118 60.79 -8.96 -49.48
CA GLN A 118 59.73 -8.32 -48.69
C GLN A 118 58.34 -8.86 -49.07
N ASN A 119 57.35 -8.77 -48.16
CA ASN A 119 56.25 -7.79 -48.32
C ASN A 119 55.27 -7.77 -47.14
N ASN A 120 54.48 -6.69 -47.08
CA ASN A 120 53.60 -6.34 -45.96
C ASN A 120 52.40 -7.30 -45.82
N ASN A 121 52.04 -7.67 -44.59
CA ASN A 121 50.92 -7.00 -43.90
C ASN A 121 51.01 -7.25 -42.38
N GLY A 122 50.62 -6.27 -41.56
CA GLY A 122 50.70 -6.36 -40.09
C GLY A 122 49.47 -5.73 -39.44
N GLU A 123 48.49 -6.55 -39.09
CA GLU A 123 47.28 -6.11 -38.39
C GLU A 123 47.61 -5.70 -36.95
N ASN A 124 47.51 -4.41 -36.65
CA ASN A 124 47.64 -3.90 -35.29
C ASN A 124 46.28 -3.99 -34.58
N SER A 125 45.84 -5.22 -34.27
CA SER A 125 44.62 -5.52 -33.52
C SER A 125 44.78 -5.24 -32.02
N ASN A 126 45.21 -4.02 -31.69
CA ASN A 126 45.21 -3.52 -30.32
C ASN A 126 43.75 -3.28 -29.91
N GLU A 127 43.17 -4.26 -29.21
CA GLU A 127 41.74 -4.33 -28.88
C GLU A 127 41.37 -3.23 -27.87
N MET A 128 41.12 -2.02 -28.38
CA MET A 128 40.73 -0.86 -27.57
C MET A 128 39.34 -1.10 -26.97
N THR A 129 39.31 -1.62 -25.75
CA THR A 129 38.18 -1.43 -24.83
C THR A 129 37.85 0.07 -24.81
N PRO A 130 36.63 0.50 -25.18
CA PRO A 130 36.34 1.92 -25.39
C PRO A 130 36.50 2.69 -24.08
N LYS A 131 37.46 3.62 -24.02
CA LYS A 131 37.68 4.45 -22.81
C LYS A 131 36.41 5.26 -22.55
N VAL A 132 35.71 4.94 -21.46
CA VAL A 132 34.52 5.66 -21.01
C VAL A 132 34.91 7.13 -20.79
N THR A 133 34.20 8.04 -21.45
CA THR A 133 34.44 9.48 -21.33
C THR A 133 33.47 10.12 -20.35
N VAL A 134 33.89 11.24 -19.75
CA VAL A 134 33.03 12.05 -18.87
C VAL A 134 31.73 12.43 -19.59
N GLU A 135 31.79 12.76 -20.88
CA GLU A 135 30.62 13.09 -21.70
C GLU A 135 29.65 11.91 -21.82
N ALA A 136 30.13 10.73 -22.19
CA ALA A 136 29.29 9.55 -22.35
C ALA A 136 28.61 9.14 -21.03
N LYS A 137 29.35 9.16 -19.91
CA LYS A 137 28.79 8.83 -18.59
C LYS A 137 27.79 9.89 -18.10
N SER A 138 28.02 11.16 -18.42
CA SER A 138 27.08 12.25 -18.13
C SER A 138 25.77 12.12 -18.93
N MET A 139 25.85 11.73 -20.21
CA MET A 139 24.67 11.45 -21.04
C MET A 139 23.88 10.23 -20.52
N GLU A 140 24.58 9.15 -20.13
CA GLU A 140 23.95 7.97 -19.54
C GLU A 140 23.18 8.32 -18.25
N LEU A 141 23.79 9.05 -17.32
CA LEU A 141 23.15 9.47 -16.08
C LEU A 141 21.98 10.44 -16.30
N THR A 142 22.11 11.37 -17.25
CA THR A 142 21.01 12.27 -17.63
C THR A 142 19.80 11.49 -18.13
N LYS A 143 20.04 10.44 -18.94
CA LYS A 143 19.01 9.53 -19.45
C LYS A 143 18.44 8.63 -18.35
N PHE A 144 19.26 8.13 -17.43
CA PHE A 144 18.82 7.37 -16.25
C PHE A 144 17.81 8.18 -15.42
N VAL A 145 18.06 9.47 -15.19
CA VAL A 145 17.13 10.36 -14.48
C VAL A 145 15.77 10.45 -15.19
N ASP A 146 15.74 10.53 -16.52
CA ASP A 146 14.47 10.53 -17.26
C ASP A 146 13.73 9.20 -17.19
N GLU A 147 14.43 8.09 -17.43
CA GLU A 147 13.83 6.75 -17.58
C GLU A 147 13.48 6.06 -16.25
N LYS A 148 14.22 6.30 -15.17
CA LYS A 148 14.10 5.55 -13.91
C LYS A 148 13.32 6.29 -12.83
N PHE A 149 13.39 7.62 -12.78
CA PHE A 149 12.61 8.42 -11.82
C PHE A 149 11.17 8.57 -12.33
N LYS A 150 10.41 7.47 -12.24
CA LYS A 150 8.98 7.42 -12.56
C LYS A 150 8.18 7.64 -11.28
N TYR A 151 7.24 8.58 -11.33
CA TYR A 151 6.36 8.90 -10.20
C TYR A 151 4.92 8.48 -10.53
N PRO A 152 4.08 8.12 -9.53
CA PRO A 152 2.74 7.57 -9.76
C PRO A 152 1.69 8.56 -10.29
N ALA A 153 2.09 9.78 -10.66
CA ALA A 153 1.33 10.72 -11.47
C ALA A 153 2.30 11.65 -12.22
N ASN A 154 1.85 12.22 -13.34
CA ASN A 154 2.54 13.34 -13.98
C ASN A 154 2.25 14.62 -13.16
N ILE A 155 3.25 15.12 -12.44
CA ILE A 155 3.17 16.30 -11.55
C ILE A 155 4.37 17.19 -11.85
N ASP A 156 4.17 18.50 -11.96
CA ASP A 156 5.23 19.45 -12.37
C ASP A 156 6.47 19.40 -11.47
N SER A 157 6.28 19.12 -10.17
CA SER A 157 7.35 18.89 -9.19
C SER A 157 8.27 17.70 -9.51
N SER A 158 7.80 16.72 -10.28
CA SER A 158 8.68 15.66 -10.78
C SER A 158 9.68 16.18 -11.81
N ASN A 159 9.32 17.21 -12.58
CA ASN A 159 10.21 17.87 -13.52
C ASN A 159 11.22 18.77 -12.79
N GLU A 160 10.81 19.45 -11.71
CA GLU A 160 11.72 20.18 -10.81
C GLU A 160 12.82 19.26 -10.27
N THR A 161 12.43 18.11 -9.70
CA THR A 161 13.37 17.12 -9.14
C THR A 161 14.26 16.51 -10.22
N LYS A 162 13.73 16.13 -11.39
CA LYS A 162 14.55 15.65 -12.51
C LYS A 162 15.55 16.71 -12.99
N THR A 163 15.16 17.98 -13.02
CA THR A 163 16.04 19.09 -13.42
C THR A 163 17.18 19.27 -12.42
N TYR A 164 16.91 19.19 -11.11
CA TYR A 164 17.93 19.24 -10.07
C TYR A 164 18.89 18.03 -10.11
N LEU A 165 18.38 16.81 -10.27
CA LEU A 165 19.23 15.62 -10.39
C LEU A 165 20.12 15.70 -11.65
N LYS A 166 19.61 16.24 -12.76
CA LYS A 166 20.42 16.54 -13.95
C LYS A 166 21.46 17.64 -13.70
N SER A 167 21.15 18.68 -12.91
CA SER A 167 22.15 19.71 -12.57
C SER A 167 23.34 19.10 -11.85
N LYS A 168 23.14 18.13 -10.97
CA LYS A 168 24.25 17.42 -10.29
C LYS A 168 25.18 16.67 -11.25
N VAL A 169 24.67 16.15 -12.36
CA VAL A 169 25.49 15.56 -13.42
C VAL A 169 26.32 16.63 -14.12
N THR A 170 25.69 17.75 -14.52
CA THR A 170 26.35 18.89 -15.17
C THR A 170 27.41 19.54 -14.26
N GLU A 171 27.13 19.70 -12.97
CA GLU A 171 28.04 20.26 -11.95
C GLU A 171 29.35 19.46 -11.84
N ILE A 172 29.30 18.13 -12.00
CA ILE A 172 30.50 17.27 -12.00
C ILE A 172 31.22 17.36 -13.36
N LYS A 173 30.48 17.28 -14.46
CA LYS A 173 31.02 17.36 -15.83
C LYS A 173 31.81 18.65 -16.06
N ASP A 174 31.20 19.79 -15.75
CA ASP A 174 31.73 21.13 -16.05
C ASP A 174 32.70 21.66 -14.98
N LYS A 175 32.97 20.87 -13.93
CA LYS A 175 33.95 21.15 -12.87
C LYS A 175 35.33 21.41 -13.49
N LYS A 176 35.90 22.59 -13.27
CA LYS A 176 37.16 23.01 -13.92
C LYS A 176 38.40 22.48 -13.20
N ASP A 177 38.33 22.36 -11.89
CA ASP A 177 39.46 22.06 -11.01
C ASP A 177 39.54 20.56 -10.66
N ALA A 178 39.21 19.68 -11.61
CA ALA A 178 39.22 18.22 -11.45
C ALA A 178 39.57 17.51 -12.77
N THR A 179 40.30 16.40 -12.67
CA THR A 179 40.69 15.57 -13.83
C THR A 179 39.52 14.72 -14.37
N ASP A 180 39.66 14.19 -15.58
CA ASP A 180 38.65 13.29 -16.15
C ASP A 180 38.48 12.00 -15.32
N GLU A 181 39.58 11.41 -14.81
CA GLU A 181 39.52 10.28 -13.89
C GLU A 181 38.79 10.63 -12.57
N GLU A 182 39.00 11.82 -12.01
CA GLU A 182 38.29 12.29 -10.81
C GLU A 182 36.80 12.53 -11.08
N LYS A 183 36.45 13.07 -12.26
CA LYS A 183 35.06 13.29 -12.68
C LYS A 183 34.33 11.97 -12.89
N LEU A 184 34.94 11.01 -13.58
CA LEU A 184 34.38 9.67 -13.78
C LEU A 184 34.07 9.02 -12.42
N LYS A 185 34.99 9.08 -11.45
CA LYS A 185 34.75 8.58 -10.09
C LYS A 185 33.55 9.26 -9.40
N GLN A 186 33.45 10.59 -9.50
CA GLN A 186 32.31 11.35 -8.95
C GLN A 186 30.98 10.99 -9.64
N LEU A 187 30.98 10.72 -10.96
CA LEU A 187 29.81 10.24 -11.69
C LEU A 187 29.41 8.81 -11.28
N ASP A 188 30.38 7.91 -11.06
CA ASP A 188 30.12 6.54 -10.58
C ASP A 188 29.63 6.51 -9.12
N GLU A 189 29.96 7.50 -8.30
CA GLU A 189 29.41 7.69 -6.95
C GLU A 189 27.99 8.29 -7.01
N LEU A 190 27.74 9.21 -7.94
CA LEU A 190 26.40 9.76 -8.22
C LEU A 190 25.45 8.69 -8.80
N GLU A 191 25.95 7.79 -9.65
CA GLU A 191 25.16 6.68 -10.21
C GLU A 191 24.58 5.77 -9.13
N LYS A 192 25.42 5.34 -8.18
CA LYS A 192 25.00 4.51 -7.03
C LYS A 192 23.92 5.21 -6.21
N THR A 193 24.07 6.53 -6.02
CA THR A 193 23.10 7.39 -5.34
C THR A 193 21.76 7.44 -6.11
N PHE A 194 21.79 7.60 -7.44
CA PHE A 194 20.58 7.60 -8.27
C PHE A 194 19.88 6.23 -8.33
N ILE A 195 20.64 5.13 -8.26
CA ILE A 195 20.09 3.77 -8.15
C ILE A 195 19.37 3.60 -6.80
N GLU A 196 19.93 4.07 -5.68
CA GLU A 196 19.24 4.06 -4.38
C GLU A 196 17.95 4.91 -4.43
N TYR A 197 18.05 6.15 -4.91
CA TYR A 197 16.93 7.09 -4.94
C TYR A 197 15.76 6.59 -5.81
N SER A 198 16.05 6.06 -7.00
CA SER A 198 15.02 5.50 -7.88
C SER A 198 14.39 4.23 -7.29
N SER A 199 15.17 3.36 -6.63
CA SER A 199 14.66 2.20 -5.90
C SER A 199 13.75 2.60 -4.73
N LYS A 200 14.12 3.62 -3.95
CA LYS A 200 13.27 4.21 -2.90
C LYS A 200 11.96 4.75 -3.46
N ILE A 201 12.00 5.50 -4.57
CA ILE A 201 10.77 6.00 -5.24
C ILE A 201 9.87 4.85 -5.68
N GLU A 202 10.43 3.76 -6.23
CA GLU A 202 9.65 2.59 -6.62
C GLU A 202 8.99 1.90 -5.41
N LYS A 203 9.72 1.72 -4.30
CA LYS A 203 9.15 1.21 -3.04
C LYS A 203 8.00 2.09 -2.54
N TYR A 204 8.22 3.40 -2.38
CA TYR A 204 7.17 4.31 -1.90
C TYR A 204 5.96 4.36 -2.83
N SER A 205 6.14 4.27 -4.15
CA SER A 205 5.03 4.23 -5.11
C SER A 205 4.11 3.03 -4.88
N LYS A 206 4.67 1.83 -4.65
CA LYS A 206 3.91 0.61 -4.35
C LYS A 206 3.23 0.65 -2.98
N ILE A 207 3.88 1.26 -1.99
CA ILE A 207 3.29 1.49 -0.65
C ILE A 207 2.08 2.43 -0.75
N LEU A 208 2.20 3.51 -1.53
CA LEU A 208 1.11 4.46 -1.78
C LEU A 208 -0.05 3.80 -2.51
N GLU A 209 0.21 3.07 -3.60
CA GLU A 209 -0.77 2.31 -4.37
C GLU A 209 -1.60 1.39 -3.46
N LYS A 210 -0.95 0.47 -2.73
CA LYS A 210 -1.63 -0.43 -1.79
C LYS A 210 -2.38 0.31 -0.67
N GLY A 211 -1.85 1.44 -0.21
CA GLY A 211 -2.50 2.31 0.78
C GLY A 211 -3.76 3.01 0.25
N PHE A 212 -3.77 3.33 -1.05
CA PHE A 212 -4.89 3.95 -1.77
C PHE A 212 -5.97 2.94 -2.17
N GLU A 213 -5.63 1.65 -2.25
CA GLU A 213 -6.55 0.53 -2.53
C GLU A 213 -7.33 0.08 -1.28
N LEU A 214 -6.86 0.41 -0.06
CA LEU A 214 -7.59 0.10 1.18
C LEU A 214 -9.03 0.62 1.15
N ASP A 215 -9.28 1.77 0.51
CA ASP A 215 -10.62 2.27 0.26
C ASP A 215 -10.73 2.86 -1.15
N ALA A 216 -11.64 2.34 -1.98
CA ALA A 216 -11.95 2.89 -3.30
C ALA A 216 -12.32 4.39 -3.25
N ASN A 217 -12.86 4.88 -2.12
CA ASN A 217 -13.21 6.28 -1.92
C ASN A 217 -12.09 7.13 -1.27
N PHE A 218 -10.85 6.62 -1.20
CA PHE A 218 -9.72 7.35 -0.60
C PHE A 218 -9.54 8.73 -1.26
N PRO A 219 -9.48 9.85 -0.49
CA PRO A 219 -9.62 11.20 -1.06
C PRO A 219 -8.55 11.55 -2.11
N LYS A 220 -8.99 12.06 -3.27
CA LYS A 220 -8.10 12.40 -4.39
C LYS A 220 -7.00 13.41 -3.99
N ASP A 221 -7.34 14.39 -3.18
CA ASP A 221 -6.39 15.43 -2.74
C ASP A 221 -5.32 14.87 -1.79
N ASN A 222 -5.66 13.85 -1.01
CA ASN A 222 -4.66 13.09 -0.23
C ASN A 222 -3.76 12.24 -1.14
N LYS A 223 -4.28 11.63 -2.21
CA LYS A 223 -3.45 10.92 -3.21
C LYS A 223 -2.48 11.88 -3.90
N ASN A 224 -3.00 12.99 -4.43
CA ASN A 224 -2.21 14.04 -5.07
C ASN A 224 -1.15 14.62 -4.12
N GLY A 225 -1.53 14.94 -2.87
CA GLY A 225 -0.66 15.54 -1.87
C GLY A 225 0.47 14.62 -1.39
N LEU A 226 0.27 13.30 -1.38
CA LEU A 226 1.33 12.34 -1.08
C LEU A 226 2.24 12.09 -2.28
N ASN A 227 1.67 11.94 -3.49
CA ASN A 227 2.46 11.80 -4.71
C ASN A 227 3.36 13.03 -4.96
N ASN A 228 2.86 14.24 -4.68
CA ASN A 228 3.65 15.47 -4.75
C ASN A 228 4.82 15.48 -3.73
N ARG A 229 4.59 15.05 -2.48
CA ARG A 229 5.67 14.92 -1.48
C ARG A 229 6.73 13.90 -1.92
N LEU A 230 6.32 12.72 -2.38
CA LEU A 230 7.24 11.71 -2.93
C LEU A 230 8.05 12.27 -4.11
N SER A 231 7.43 13.06 -4.99
CA SER A 231 8.13 13.68 -6.12
C SER A 231 9.18 14.71 -5.73
N LYS A 232 9.15 15.23 -4.49
CA LYS A 232 10.11 16.22 -3.96
C LYS A 232 11.15 15.64 -2.98
N LEU A 233 11.08 14.34 -2.65
CA LEU A 233 11.95 13.65 -1.69
C LEU A 233 13.47 13.84 -1.97
N PHE A 234 13.85 13.91 -3.25
CA PHE A 234 15.24 14.12 -3.68
C PHE A 234 15.41 15.42 -4.49
N SER A 235 14.57 16.42 -4.21
CA SER A 235 14.64 17.75 -4.82
C SER A 235 15.69 18.66 -4.15
N ASN A 236 15.83 19.90 -4.64
CA ASN A 236 16.68 20.92 -4.02
C ASN A 236 16.02 21.52 -2.76
N ASP A 237 15.87 20.71 -1.71
CA ASP A 237 15.20 21.06 -0.47
C ASP A 237 16.16 21.65 0.58
N THR A 238 16.56 22.91 0.36
CA THR A 238 17.45 23.66 1.27
C THR A 238 16.84 23.89 2.66
N GLU A 239 15.52 23.84 2.79
CA GLU A 239 14.78 24.04 4.05
C GLU A 239 14.44 22.73 4.79
N LYS A 240 14.79 21.56 4.23
CA LYS A 240 14.52 20.22 4.80
C LYS A 240 13.02 19.94 5.08
N LYS A 241 12.14 20.40 4.18
CA LYS A 241 10.67 20.22 4.21
C LYS A 241 10.21 18.86 3.66
N PHE A 242 11.06 18.12 2.96
CA PHE A 242 10.75 16.88 2.24
C PHE A 242 11.66 15.72 2.67
N THR A 243 11.99 15.64 3.96
CA THR A 243 12.76 14.54 4.56
C THR A 243 12.09 13.18 4.40
N GLU A 244 12.88 12.10 4.36
CA GLU A 244 12.35 10.74 4.22
C GLU A 244 11.51 10.32 5.44
N GLU A 245 11.90 10.77 6.63
CA GLU A 245 11.15 10.56 7.87
C GLU A 245 9.79 11.27 7.83
N GLU A 246 9.72 12.54 7.44
CA GLU A 246 8.43 13.23 7.33
C GLU A 246 7.58 12.63 6.21
N LEU A 247 8.16 12.16 5.10
CA LEU A 247 7.42 11.43 4.08
C LEU A 247 6.80 10.14 4.66
N ILE A 248 7.57 9.32 5.37
CA ILE A 248 7.08 8.08 6.02
C ILE A 248 5.92 8.39 6.98
N TRP A 249 6.05 9.43 7.80
CA TRP A 249 5.00 9.86 8.73
C TRP A 249 3.75 10.35 7.98
N GLN A 250 3.90 11.22 6.97
CA GLN A 250 2.78 11.73 6.17
C GLN A 250 2.04 10.60 5.46
N ILE A 251 2.75 9.60 4.92
CA ILE A 251 2.15 8.40 4.30
C ILE A 251 1.34 7.61 5.34
N TYR A 252 1.96 7.24 6.47
CA TYR A 252 1.31 6.43 7.50
C TYR A 252 0.09 7.13 8.13
N GLU A 253 0.24 8.37 8.60
CA GLU A 253 -0.82 9.13 9.29
C GLU A 253 -1.89 9.68 8.33
N THR A 254 -1.67 9.63 7.01
CA THR A 254 -2.75 9.83 6.03
C THR A 254 -3.50 8.53 5.75
N ILE A 255 -2.81 7.42 5.48
CA ILE A 255 -3.45 6.16 5.10
C ILE A 255 -4.21 5.52 6.27
N ARG A 256 -3.67 5.59 7.50
CA ARG A 256 -4.31 5.05 8.71
C ARG A 256 -5.76 5.57 8.88
N PRO A 257 -6.05 6.88 8.94
CA PRO A 257 -7.42 7.37 9.04
C PRO A 257 -8.21 7.38 7.73
N LYS A 258 -7.58 7.66 6.57
CA LYS A 258 -8.31 7.89 5.29
C LYS A 258 -8.53 6.63 4.45
N GLY A 259 -7.70 5.60 4.61
CA GLY A 259 -7.87 4.28 4.03
C GLY A 259 -8.36 3.29 5.07
N PHE A 260 -7.50 2.91 6.01
CA PHE A 260 -7.72 1.81 6.95
C PHE A 260 -8.96 2.01 7.86
N GLU A 261 -8.97 3.04 8.70
CA GLU A 261 -10.08 3.27 9.66
C GLU A 261 -11.39 3.65 8.94
N ALA A 262 -11.31 4.42 7.86
CA ALA A 262 -12.46 4.74 7.00
C ALA A 262 -13.10 3.46 6.44
N LYS A 263 -12.28 2.56 5.88
CA LYS A 263 -12.74 1.28 5.33
C LYS A 263 -13.31 0.36 6.39
N VAL A 264 -12.62 0.18 7.52
CA VAL A 264 -13.10 -0.63 8.65
C VAL A 264 -14.50 -0.17 9.09
N ASN A 265 -14.73 1.15 9.20
CA ASN A 265 -16.02 1.69 9.61
C ASN A 265 -17.15 1.54 8.56
N LYS A 266 -16.85 1.28 7.28
CA LYS A 266 -17.89 0.94 6.28
C LYS A 266 -18.54 -0.42 6.54
N TYR A 267 -17.91 -1.31 7.29
CA TYR A 267 -18.49 -2.59 7.72
C TYR A 267 -19.45 -2.41 8.91
N ALA A 268 -20.47 -1.57 8.71
CA ALA A 268 -21.46 -1.13 9.70
C ALA A 268 -22.36 -2.25 10.27
N ILE A 269 -22.26 -3.48 9.74
CA ILE A 269 -22.93 -4.67 10.30
C ILE A 269 -22.26 -5.20 11.57
N ILE A 270 -20.97 -4.92 11.74
CA ILE A 270 -20.19 -5.20 12.95
C ILE A 270 -20.52 -4.11 14.00
N SER A 271 -20.39 -4.39 15.30
CA SER A 271 -20.53 -3.33 16.31
C SER A 271 -19.35 -2.34 16.26
N GLN A 272 -19.51 -1.12 16.78
CA GLN A 272 -18.37 -0.19 16.86
C GLN A 272 -17.28 -0.74 17.79
N GLU A 273 -17.68 -1.42 18.88
CA GLU A 273 -16.78 -2.07 19.82
C GLU A 273 -15.94 -3.18 19.16
N GLU A 274 -16.56 -4.07 18.38
CA GLU A 274 -15.85 -5.14 17.68
C GLU A 274 -14.95 -4.58 16.56
N ARG A 275 -15.37 -3.52 15.84
CA ARG A 275 -14.48 -2.79 14.92
C ARG A 275 -13.27 -2.16 15.62
N ASN A 276 -13.51 -1.50 16.75
CA ASN A 276 -12.44 -0.90 17.54
C ASN A 276 -11.46 -1.96 18.05
N LYS A 277 -11.96 -3.14 18.45
CA LYS A 277 -11.11 -4.27 18.83
C LYS A 277 -10.21 -4.74 17.68
N PHE A 278 -10.73 -4.93 16.46
CA PHE A 278 -9.88 -5.25 15.31
C PHE A 278 -8.78 -4.21 15.06
N ILE A 279 -9.08 -2.92 15.25
CA ILE A 279 -8.08 -1.83 15.14
C ILE A 279 -7.03 -1.96 16.25
N THR A 280 -7.43 -2.15 17.52
CA THR A 280 -6.52 -2.32 18.65
C THR A 280 -5.64 -3.56 18.52
N ASP A 281 -6.23 -4.72 18.25
CA ASP A 281 -5.53 -6.02 18.12
C ASP A 281 -4.53 -6.01 16.94
N SER A 282 -4.77 -5.18 15.91
CA SER A 282 -3.81 -4.99 14.81
C SER A 282 -2.52 -4.26 15.22
N GLY A 283 -2.51 -3.51 16.32
CA GLY A 283 -1.37 -2.67 16.71
C GLY A 283 -1.08 -1.51 15.74
N ILE A 284 -2.04 -1.13 14.89
CA ILE A 284 -1.97 0.05 14.03
C ILE A 284 -2.36 1.28 14.87
N THR A 285 -1.36 1.86 15.54
CA THR A 285 -1.52 2.99 16.47
C THR A 285 -1.06 4.31 15.86
N LYS A 286 -1.71 5.41 16.25
CA LYS A 286 -1.35 6.77 15.82
C LYS A 286 0.10 7.12 16.18
N ILE A 287 0.86 7.63 15.21
CA ILE A 287 2.14 8.29 15.48
C ILE A 287 1.88 9.77 15.82
N ALA A 288 2.36 10.22 16.98
CA ALA A 288 2.17 11.60 17.44
C ALA A 288 2.88 12.62 16.53
N ALA A 289 2.33 13.84 16.42
CA ALA A 289 2.79 14.83 15.45
C ALA A 289 4.17 15.44 15.77
N ASP A 290 4.57 15.44 17.05
CA ASP A 290 5.92 15.77 17.50
C ASP A 290 6.96 14.72 17.07
N LYS A 291 6.51 13.51 16.71
CA LYS A 291 7.36 12.42 16.21
C LYS A 291 7.47 12.37 14.68
N LYS A 292 6.98 13.37 13.95
CA LYS A 292 6.94 13.34 12.48
C LYS A 292 8.29 13.13 11.78
N THR A 293 9.39 13.47 12.43
CA THR A 293 10.78 13.25 11.96
C THR A 293 11.61 12.37 12.91
N THR A 294 11.00 11.78 13.94
CA THR A 294 11.70 11.02 15.02
C THR A 294 10.99 9.72 15.40
N HIS A 295 10.12 9.21 14.52
CA HIS A 295 9.33 7.98 14.74
C HIS A 295 10.12 6.67 14.56
N GLY A 296 11.34 6.73 14.01
CA GLY A 296 12.24 5.58 13.92
C GLY A 296 11.81 4.46 12.96
N LEU A 297 10.94 4.75 11.99
CA LEU A 297 10.53 3.80 10.94
C LEU A 297 11.32 4.05 9.64
N ASN A 298 11.66 2.98 8.94
CA ASN A 298 12.17 3.00 7.57
C ASN A 298 11.09 2.59 6.53
N VAL A 299 11.45 2.62 5.24
CA VAL A 299 10.54 2.28 4.12
C VAL A 299 9.96 0.87 4.21
N ASP A 300 10.73 -0.10 4.71
CA ASP A 300 10.31 -1.51 4.77
C ASP A 300 9.35 -1.75 5.95
N GLN A 301 9.61 -1.14 7.11
CA GLN A 301 8.69 -1.12 8.26
C GLN A 301 7.40 -0.34 7.96
N LEU A 302 7.45 0.68 7.10
CA LEU A 302 6.27 1.33 6.56
C LEU A 302 5.47 0.36 5.67
N GLN A 303 6.14 -0.39 4.78
CA GLN A 303 5.49 -1.39 3.95
C GLN A 303 4.81 -2.49 4.79
N GLU A 304 5.49 -3.02 5.83
CA GLU A 304 4.90 -3.95 6.81
C GLU A 304 3.63 -3.38 7.46
N LYS A 305 3.66 -2.11 7.89
CA LYS A 305 2.52 -1.45 8.50
C LYS A 305 1.33 -1.29 7.53
N ILE A 306 1.57 -0.96 6.25
CA ILE A 306 0.51 -0.89 5.23
C ILE A 306 0.00 -2.29 4.83
N ASN A 307 0.87 -3.31 4.81
CA ASN A 307 0.45 -4.71 4.64
C ASN A 307 -0.51 -5.13 5.75
N LYS A 308 -0.14 -4.88 7.02
CA LYS A 308 -0.95 -5.23 8.19
C LYS A 308 -2.29 -4.49 8.25
N MET A 309 -2.36 -3.25 7.75
CA MET A 309 -3.64 -2.56 7.53
C MET A 309 -4.53 -3.33 6.56
N ALA A 310 -4.01 -3.74 5.39
CA ALA A 310 -4.77 -4.48 4.39
C ALA A 310 -5.27 -5.83 4.92
N GLU A 311 -4.41 -6.59 5.59
CA GLU A 311 -4.76 -7.86 6.26
C GLU A 311 -5.87 -7.66 7.29
N THR A 312 -5.78 -6.62 8.11
CA THR A 312 -6.81 -6.29 9.11
C THR A 312 -8.15 -5.89 8.45
N VAL A 313 -8.13 -5.14 7.35
CA VAL A 313 -9.35 -4.86 6.55
C VAL A 313 -9.97 -6.17 6.06
N ILE A 314 -9.17 -7.10 5.53
CA ILE A 314 -9.68 -8.38 5.01
C ILE A 314 -10.33 -9.21 6.14
N LEU A 315 -9.74 -9.24 7.34
CA LEU A 315 -10.34 -9.90 8.51
C LEU A 315 -11.68 -9.28 8.92
N VAL A 316 -11.76 -7.94 8.99
CA VAL A 316 -13.00 -7.22 9.27
C VAL A 316 -14.05 -7.47 8.17
N ALA A 317 -13.64 -7.45 6.90
CA ALA A 317 -14.52 -7.72 5.77
C ALA A 317 -15.07 -9.15 5.82
N LYS A 318 -14.24 -10.16 6.13
CA LYS A 318 -14.69 -11.56 6.26
C LYS A 318 -15.70 -11.72 7.41
N LYS A 319 -15.43 -11.11 8.57
CA LYS A 319 -16.41 -11.06 9.69
C LYS A 319 -17.72 -10.38 9.26
N ALA A 320 -17.65 -9.32 8.44
CA ALA A 320 -18.83 -8.65 7.92
C ALA A 320 -19.61 -9.53 6.91
N ALA A 321 -18.92 -10.29 6.06
CA ALA A 321 -19.54 -11.26 5.15
C ALA A 321 -20.26 -12.38 5.92
N ASP A 322 -19.63 -12.95 6.95
CA ASP A 322 -20.23 -13.98 7.80
C ASP A 322 -21.52 -13.47 8.49
N LEU A 323 -21.50 -12.26 9.04
CA LEU A 323 -22.68 -11.63 9.64
C LEU A 323 -23.77 -11.28 8.61
N ASN A 324 -23.44 -11.08 7.33
CA ASN A 324 -24.44 -10.96 6.26
C ASN A 324 -25.00 -12.35 5.89
N ALA A 325 -24.19 -13.40 5.91
CA ALA A 325 -24.66 -14.77 5.65
C ALA A 325 -25.61 -15.25 6.75
N ASP A 326 -25.35 -14.90 8.02
CA ASP A 326 -26.24 -15.22 9.15
C ASP A 326 -27.59 -14.45 9.10
N LYS A 327 -27.77 -13.49 8.19
CA LYS A 327 -29.05 -12.85 7.88
C LYS A 327 -29.86 -13.57 6.80
N ILE A 328 -29.34 -14.65 6.20
CA ILE A 328 -30.14 -15.55 5.36
C ILE A 328 -31.08 -16.33 6.28
N MET A 329 -32.37 -16.21 6.02
CA MET A 329 -33.48 -16.74 6.83
C MET A 329 -34.70 -16.86 5.93
N TYR A 330 -35.58 -17.84 6.19
CA TYR A 330 -36.71 -18.10 5.30
C TYR A 330 -37.85 -17.06 5.41
N LYS A 331 -38.06 -16.45 6.59
CA LYS A 331 -39.00 -15.33 6.83
C LYS A 331 -38.35 -14.31 7.78
N ASP A 332 -38.87 -13.08 7.86
CA ASP A 332 -38.27 -11.94 8.60
C ASP A 332 -38.43 -11.98 10.14
N ASP A 333 -38.76 -13.14 10.71
CA ASP A 333 -38.96 -13.29 12.15
C ASP A 333 -37.70 -13.85 12.87
N MET A 334 -37.44 -13.45 14.12
CA MET A 334 -36.24 -13.90 14.85
C MET A 334 -36.25 -15.39 15.24
N LYS A 335 -37.36 -16.11 15.02
CA LYS A 335 -37.48 -17.56 15.25
C LYS A 335 -37.43 -18.34 13.94
N SER A 336 -37.22 -17.68 12.80
CA SER A 336 -37.27 -18.33 11.50
C SER A 336 -36.14 -19.32 11.33
N GLU A 337 -36.51 -20.48 10.83
CA GLU A 337 -35.61 -21.49 10.30
C GLU A 337 -34.72 -20.89 9.20
N LYS A 338 -33.48 -21.38 9.09
CA LYS A 338 -32.45 -20.89 8.18
C LYS A 338 -31.90 -22.04 7.32
N PRO A 339 -31.58 -21.81 6.04
CA PRO A 339 -30.88 -22.79 5.22
C PRO A 339 -29.42 -22.88 5.71
N THR A 340 -29.16 -23.88 6.55
CA THR A 340 -27.92 -23.96 7.33
C THR A 340 -26.73 -24.43 6.50
N GLU A 341 -26.95 -25.38 5.59
CA GLU A 341 -25.92 -25.84 4.65
C GLU A 341 -25.65 -24.79 3.57
N LEU A 342 -26.65 -24.03 3.12
CA LEU A 342 -26.42 -22.87 2.25
C LEU A 342 -25.56 -21.79 2.92
N ILE A 343 -25.84 -21.44 4.18
CA ILE A 343 -25.05 -20.44 4.94
C ILE A 343 -23.61 -20.93 5.11
N LYS A 344 -23.42 -22.18 5.53
CA LYS A 344 -22.12 -22.85 5.68
C LYS A 344 -21.32 -22.86 4.35
N LYS A 345 -21.98 -23.19 3.25
CA LYS A 345 -21.41 -23.15 1.88
C LYS A 345 -20.98 -21.73 1.50
N ILE A 346 -21.81 -20.73 1.75
CA ILE A 346 -21.50 -19.32 1.50
C ILE A 346 -20.30 -18.84 2.32
N LYS A 347 -20.23 -19.17 3.62
CA LYS A 347 -19.07 -18.85 4.47
C LYS A 347 -17.78 -19.52 3.97
N SER A 348 -17.86 -20.73 3.40
CA SER A 348 -16.69 -21.37 2.77
C SER A 348 -16.12 -20.58 1.58
N PHE A 349 -16.94 -19.81 0.86
CA PHE A 349 -16.48 -18.90 -0.19
C PHE A 349 -15.82 -17.65 0.40
N THR A 350 -16.41 -17.06 1.46
CA THR A 350 -15.80 -15.96 2.23
C THR A 350 -14.38 -16.29 2.71
N MET A 351 -14.16 -17.51 3.20
CA MET A 351 -12.85 -17.94 3.70
C MET A 351 -11.77 -17.94 2.62
N LYS A 352 -12.10 -18.33 1.38
CA LYS A 352 -11.17 -18.45 0.24
C LYS A 352 -10.69 -17.11 -0.33
N ALA A 353 -11.45 -16.03 -0.17
CA ALA A 353 -11.06 -14.71 -0.70
C ALA A 353 -9.75 -14.20 -0.08
N THR A 354 -8.93 -13.50 -0.87
CA THR A 354 -7.58 -13.06 -0.48
C THR A 354 -7.41 -11.54 -0.49
N THR A 355 -8.28 -10.82 -1.19
CA THR A 355 -8.26 -9.36 -1.36
C THR A 355 -9.49 -8.71 -0.73
N ILE A 356 -9.40 -7.40 -0.54
CA ILE A 356 -10.51 -6.58 -0.02
C ILE A 356 -11.71 -6.61 -0.99
N THR A 357 -11.43 -6.45 -2.28
CA THR A 357 -12.44 -6.42 -3.36
C THR A 357 -13.22 -7.72 -3.48
N GLU A 358 -12.56 -8.87 -3.44
CA GLU A 358 -13.23 -10.18 -3.46
C GLU A 358 -14.23 -10.33 -2.30
N VAL A 359 -13.86 -9.86 -1.09
CA VAL A 359 -14.76 -9.96 0.07
C VAL A 359 -15.90 -8.95 -0.02
N ASP A 360 -15.68 -7.74 -0.54
CA ASP A 360 -16.76 -6.78 -0.80
C ASP A 360 -17.77 -7.30 -1.83
N ASP A 361 -17.29 -7.91 -2.93
CA ASP A 361 -18.13 -8.57 -3.94
C ASP A 361 -18.90 -9.74 -3.34
N ILE A 362 -18.28 -10.55 -2.48
CA ILE A 362 -18.97 -11.59 -1.72
C ILE A 362 -20.06 -10.98 -0.82
N ILE A 363 -19.79 -9.89 -0.08
CA ILE A 363 -20.79 -9.18 0.73
C ILE A 363 -21.97 -8.69 -0.13
N ALA A 364 -21.70 -8.13 -1.31
CA ALA A 364 -22.74 -7.68 -2.24
C ALA A 364 -23.56 -8.87 -2.77
N LYS A 365 -22.91 -9.98 -3.12
CA LYS A 365 -23.56 -11.21 -3.59
C LYS A 365 -24.39 -11.89 -2.50
N ILE A 366 -23.95 -11.88 -1.24
CA ILE A 366 -24.70 -12.40 -0.09
C ILE A 366 -25.98 -11.61 0.15
N LYS A 367 -25.95 -10.27 0.09
CA LYS A 367 -27.15 -9.43 0.27
C LYS A 367 -28.25 -9.72 -0.76
N ASP A 368 -27.86 -10.01 -1.99
CA ASP A 368 -28.78 -10.45 -3.04
C ASP A 368 -29.36 -11.85 -2.76
N VAL A 369 -28.55 -12.80 -2.26
CA VAL A 369 -29.03 -14.12 -1.81
C VAL A 369 -30.03 -14.00 -0.65
N VAL A 370 -29.81 -13.12 0.33
CA VAL A 370 -30.77 -12.86 1.42
C VAL A 370 -32.15 -12.46 0.87
N THR A 371 -32.18 -11.59 -0.15
CA THR A 371 -33.42 -11.18 -0.82
C THR A 371 -34.05 -12.32 -1.60
N LYS A 372 -33.29 -13.04 -2.45
CA LYS A 372 -33.79 -14.15 -3.27
C LYS A 372 -34.40 -15.29 -2.44
N VAL A 373 -33.77 -15.67 -1.32
CA VAL A 373 -34.28 -16.72 -0.42
C VAL A 373 -35.64 -16.33 0.18
N LYS A 374 -35.78 -15.08 0.65
CA LYS A 374 -37.05 -14.57 1.19
C LYS A 374 -38.13 -14.45 0.12
N ASP A 375 -37.78 -13.96 -1.06
CA ASP A 375 -38.69 -13.88 -2.22
C ASP A 375 -39.27 -15.25 -2.60
N ILE A 376 -38.45 -16.30 -2.65
CA ILE A 376 -38.93 -17.65 -3.01
C ILE A 376 -39.91 -18.15 -1.95
N ILE A 377 -39.55 -18.12 -0.67
CA ILE A 377 -40.40 -18.64 0.41
C ILE A 377 -41.68 -17.82 0.58
N LYS A 378 -41.64 -16.50 0.39
CA LYS A 378 -42.82 -15.63 0.48
C LYS A 378 -43.89 -15.97 -0.56
N ASN A 379 -43.50 -16.42 -1.75
CA ASN A 379 -44.41 -16.72 -2.86
C ASN A 379 -44.67 -18.23 -3.03
N ALA A 380 -44.22 -19.07 -2.09
CA ALA A 380 -44.26 -20.53 -2.20
C ALA A 380 -45.66 -21.16 -2.08
N ASN A 381 -46.69 -20.39 -1.69
CA ASN A 381 -48.11 -20.76 -1.74
C ASN A 381 -48.44 -22.18 -1.21
N GLY A 382 -47.90 -22.54 -0.04
CA GLY A 382 -48.12 -23.85 0.60
C GLY A 382 -47.04 -24.90 0.31
N LYS A 383 -46.12 -24.62 -0.63
CA LYS A 383 -44.96 -25.48 -0.94
C LYS A 383 -43.69 -25.08 -0.18
N GLU A 384 -43.77 -24.29 0.90
CA GLU A 384 -42.58 -23.82 1.64
C GLU A 384 -41.58 -24.94 1.96
N THR A 385 -42.03 -26.11 2.41
CA THR A 385 -41.17 -27.23 2.79
C THR A 385 -40.34 -27.77 1.62
N GLU A 386 -40.91 -27.80 0.40
CA GLU A 386 -40.18 -28.22 -0.80
C GLU A 386 -39.11 -27.19 -1.17
N PHE A 387 -39.51 -25.91 -1.24
CA PHE A 387 -38.60 -24.83 -1.62
C PHE A 387 -37.49 -24.59 -0.59
N LYS A 388 -37.76 -24.74 0.71
CA LYS A 388 -36.73 -24.77 1.76
C LYS A 388 -35.68 -25.86 1.48
N LYS A 389 -36.12 -27.09 1.22
CA LYS A 389 -35.21 -28.21 0.93
C LYS A 389 -34.38 -27.97 -0.34
N LYS A 390 -34.99 -27.41 -1.39
CA LYS A 390 -34.27 -26.98 -2.62
C LYS A 390 -33.23 -25.89 -2.35
N ILE A 391 -33.54 -24.92 -1.48
CA ILE A 391 -32.64 -23.79 -1.13
C ILE A 391 -31.47 -24.24 -0.25
N ASP A 392 -31.69 -25.14 0.72
CA ASP A 392 -30.60 -25.58 1.60
C ASP A 392 -29.66 -26.58 0.91
N GLY A 393 -30.22 -27.46 0.07
CA GLY A 393 -29.49 -28.47 -0.69
C GLY A 393 -28.80 -27.97 -1.98
N LEU A 394 -28.54 -26.67 -2.14
CA LEU A 394 -27.98 -26.11 -3.37
C LEU A 394 -26.54 -26.58 -3.66
N GLU A 395 -26.32 -27.23 -4.80
CA GLU A 395 -25.02 -27.71 -5.27
C GLU A 395 -24.29 -26.65 -6.12
N ALA A 396 -23.56 -25.76 -5.46
CA ALA A 396 -22.76 -24.71 -6.10
C ALA A 396 -21.32 -24.64 -5.56
N ASP A 397 -20.39 -24.26 -6.44
CA ASP A 397 -18.97 -24.00 -6.17
C ASP A 397 -18.64 -22.49 -6.04
N SER A 398 -19.60 -21.62 -6.35
CA SER A 398 -19.47 -20.16 -6.23
C SER A 398 -20.80 -19.47 -5.88
N LEU A 399 -20.73 -18.23 -5.35
CA LEU A 399 -21.94 -17.43 -5.11
C LEU A 399 -22.74 -17.10 -6.38
N ASP A 400 -22.10 -17.03 -7.54
CA ASP A 400 -22.81 -16.74 -8.80
C ASP A 400 -23.59 -17.96 -9.31
N GLN A 401 -23.08 -19.17 -9.05
CA GLN A 401 -23.85 -20.41 -9.22
C GLN A 401 -25.00 -20.50 -8.20
N VAL A 402 -24.78 -20.14 -6.92
CA VAL A 402 -25.85 -20.06 -5.91
C VAL A 402 -26.98 -19.15 -6.39
N LYS A 403 -26.66 -17.94 -6.88
CA LYS A 403 -27.65 -17.01 -7.45
C LYS A 403 -28.39 -17.63 -8.63
N THR A 404 -27.66 -18.22 -9.58
CA THR A 404 -28.24 -18.86 -10.78
C THR A 404 -29.20 -19.99 -10.42
N GLN A 405 -28.92 -20.77 -9.36
CA GLN A 405 -29.81 -21.83 -8.89
C GLN A 405 -31.03 -21.27 -8.13
N LEU A 406 -30.87 -20.23 -7.31
CA LEU A 406 -32.01 -19.52 -6.70
C LEU A 406 -32.93 -18.91 -7.77
N ASP A 407 -32.39 -18.37 -8.85
CA ASP A 407 -33.20 -17.83 -9.97
C ASP A 407 -33.90 -18.94 -10.76
N LYS A 408 -33.31 -20.14 -10.91
CA LYS A 408 -34.01 -21.32 -11.44
C LYS A 408 -35.18 -21.73 -10.54
N ILE A 409 -34.97 -21.80 -9.23
CA ILE A 409 -36.03 -22.12 -8.26
C ILE A 409 -37.16 -21.07 -8.30
N LYS A 410 -36.82 -19.77 -8.42
CA LYS A 410 -37.82 -18.69 -8.56
C LYS A 410 -38.59 -18.79 -9.88
N ALA A 411 -37.95 -19.26 -10.95
CA ALA A 411 -38.58 -19.50 -12.25
C ALA A 411 -39.47 -20.76 -12.28
N GLU A 412 -39.11 -21.83 -11.56
CA GLU A 412 -39.99 -22.99 -11.31
C GLU A 412 -41.29 -22.53 -10.63
N LEU A 413 -41.15 -21.82 -9.51
CA LEU A 413 -42.27 -21.29 -8.73
C LEU A 413 -43.23 -20.42 -9.56
N THR A 414 -42.71 -19.65 -10.52
CA THR A 414 -43.55 -18.83 -11.42
C THR A 414 -44.35 -19.70 -12.40
N LYS A 415 -43.76 -20.78 -12.93
CA LYS A 415 -44.41 -21.70 -13.89
C LYS A 415 -45.51 -22.57 -13.27
N GLU A 416 -45.48 -22.77 -11.95
CA GLU A 416 -46.51 -23.53 -11.24
C GLU A 416 -47.74 -22.68 -10.85
N MET A 417 -47.68 -21.37 -11.10
CA MET A 417 -48.78 -20.42 -10.87
C MET A 417 -49.45 -19.95 -12.18
N SER A 418 -49.03 -20.48 -13.33
CA SER A 418 -49.49 -20.12 -14.68
C SER A 418 -50.14 -21.30 -15.41
#